data_AF-A0A3Q8S9U2-F1
#
_entry.id   AF-A0A3Q8S9U2-F1
#
_cell.length_a   1.000
_cell.length_b   1.000
_cell.length_c   1.000
_cell.angle_alpha   90.00
_cell.angle_beta   90.00
_cell.angle_gamma   90.00
#
_symmetry.space_group_name_H-M   'P 1'
#
loop_
_entity.id
_entity.type
_entity.pdbx_description
1 polymer ?
#
loop_
_entity_poly.entity_id
_entity_poly.type
_entity_poly.pdbx_seq_one_letter_code
_entity_poly.pdbx_strand_id
1 'polypeptide(L)'
;MKVLKSLLKWLLAIIFYHPLMILVTITMLFMPYILYIDIKNILINEIPVENGSMMLVSFFGFFIYLATRSRFLGIPYRKITILLPLLHMLIYTSFALSVGITILNKWADEGLYSKGWAITFMLLAIVAIRLCMSLLYWKYPIVRRTNQDMK
;
A
#
# COMPACT_ATOMS: atom_id res chain seq x y z
N MET A 1 1.40 -12.84 37.09
CA MET A 1 1.99 -11.77 36.23
C MET A 1 1.96 -12.06 34.71
N LYS A 2 2.20 -13.31 34.24
CA LYS A 2 2.10 -13.67 32.80
C LYS A 2 0.69 -13.47 32.21
N VAL A 3 -0.35 -13.85 32.94
CA VAL A 3 -1.76 -13.75 32.49
C VAL A 3 -2.18 -12.29 32.27
N LEU A 4 -1.86 -11.40 33.21
CA LEU A 4 -2.17 -9.97 33.10
C LEU A 4 -1.48 -9.31 31.89
N LYS A 5 -0.20 -9.65 31.64
CA LYS A 5 0.52 -9.18 30.43
C LYS A 5 -0.10 -9.72 29.14
N SER A 6 -0.67 -10.92 29.14
CA SER A 6 -1.34 -11.50 27.98
C SER A 6 -2.69 -10.83 27.70
N LEU A 7 -3.48 -10.57 28.76
CA LEU A 7 -4.76 -9.87 28.65
C LEU A 7 -4.59 -8.43 28.16
N LEU A 8 -3.60 -7.71 28.67
CA LEU A 8 -3.31 -6.33 28.23
C LEU A 8 -2.93 -6.26 26.74
N LYS A 9 -2.13 -7.23 26.25
CA LYS A 9 -1.77 -7.33 24.83
C LYS A 9 -2.98 -7.55 23.93
N TRP A 10 -3.90 -8.42 24.34
CA TRP A 10 -5.15 -8.66 23.62
C TRP A 10 -6.06 -7.45 23.62
N LEU A 11 -6.16 -6.76 24.76
CA LEU A 11 -6.98 -5.57 24.91
C LEU A 11 -6.49 -4.44 23.99
N LEU A 12 -5.18 -4.18 23.96
CA LEU A 12 -4.57 -3.22 23.01
C LEU A 12 -4.78 -3.62 21.54
N ALA A 13 -4.64 -4.90 21.22
CA ALA A 13 -4.82 -5.37 19.84
C ALA A 13 -6.29 -5.21 19.37
N ILE A 14 -7.26 -5.59 20.21
CA ILE A 14 -8.68 -5.52 19.88
C ILE A 14 -9.20 -4.08 19.85
N ILE A 15 -8.76 -3.23 20.78
CA ILE A 15 -9.29 -1.86 20.88
C ILE A 15 -8.61 -0.93 19.86
N PHE A 16 -7.31 -1.09 19.61
CA PHE A 16 -6.56 -0.13 18.80
C PHE A 16 -6.20 -0.70 17.42
N TYR A 17 -5.53 -1.84 17.39
CA TYR A 17 -4.93 -2.33 16.15
C TYR A 17 -5.98 -2.86 15.15
N HIS A 18 -6.91 -3.70 15.59
CA HIS A 18 -7.89 -4.31 14.69
C HIS A 18 -8.88 -3.31 14.07
N PRO A 19 -9.45 -2.34 14.81
CA PRO A 19 -10.31 -1.31 14.23
C PRO A 19 -9.57 -0.45 13.21
N LEU A 20 -8.32 -0.06 13.53
CA LEU A 20 -7.48 0.72 12.62
C LEU A 20 -7.14 -0.09 11.35
N MET A 21 -6.84 -1.38 11.47
CA MET A 21 -6.61 -2.25 10.32
C MET A 21 -7.85 -2.46 9.45
N ILE A 22 -9.06 -2.47 10.02
CA ILE A 22 -10.31 -2.50 9.24
C ILE A 22 -10.40 -1.21 8.41
N LEU A 23 -10.14 -0.06 9.03
CA LEU A 23 -10.08 1.21 8.31
C LEU A 23 -9.05 1.17 7.18
N VAL A 24 -7.82 0.72 7.46
CA VAL A 24 -6.74 0.55 6.47
C VAL A 24 -7.18 -0.35 5.32
N THR A 25 -7.91 -1.42 5.62
CA THR A 25 -8.38 -2.37 4.59
C THR A 25 -9.39 -1.71 3.66
N ILE A 26 -10.36 -0.99 4.23
CA ILE A 26 -11.38 -0.28 3.46
C ILE A 26 -10.74 0.84 2.65
N THR A 27 -9.91 1.67 3.25
CA THR A 27 -9.26 2.79 2.56
C THR A 27 -8.35 2.31 1.44
N MET A 28 -7.56 1.26 1.65
CA MET A 28 -6.69 0.69 0.62
C MET A 28 -7.46 0.13 -0.59
N LEU A 29 -8.69 -0.34 -0.40
CA LEU A 29 -9.51 -0.82 -1.51
C LEU A 29 -9.84 0.32 -2.49
N PHE A 30 -10.08 1.52 -1.97
CA PHE A 30 -10.45 2.70 -2.76
C PHE A 30 -9.26 3.58 -3.14
N MET A 31 -8.12 3.46 -2.45
CA MET A 31 -6.96 4.34 -2.62
C MET A 31 -6.45 4.42 -4.08
N PRO A 32 -6.27 3.31 -4.83
CA PRO A 32 -5.83 3.40 -6.22
C PRO A 32 -6.79 4.18 -7.11
N TYR A 33 -8.10 4.07 -6.86
CA TYR A 33 -9.12 4.76 -7.62
C TYR A 33 -9.10 6.27 -7.36
N ILE A 34 -8.94 6.67 -6.10
CA ILE A 34 -8.80 8.08 -5.71
C ILE A 34 -7.57 8.70 -6.38
N LEU A 35 -6.41 8.03 -6.28
CA LEU A 35 -5.17 8.53 -6.88
C LEU A 35 -5.24 8.59 -8.41
N TYR A 36 -5.98 7.68 -9.04
CA TYR A 36 -6.23 7.75 -10.48
C TYR A 36 -7.06 8.98 -10.87
N ILE A 37 -8.09 9.32 -10.09
CA ILE A 37 -8.87 10.55 -10.30
C ILE A 37 -7.98 11.78 -10.17
N ASP A 38 -7.09 11.81 -9.18
CA ASP A 38 -6.15 12.90 -8.99
C ASP A 38 -5.22 13.08 -10.19
N ILE A 39 -4.62 12.00 -10.69
CA ILE A 39 -3.80 12.02 -11.91
C ILE A 39 -4.60 12.59 -13.08
N LYS A 40 -5.83 12.12 -13.28
CA LYS A 40 -6.71 12.60 -14.35
C LYS A 40 -6.98 14.10 -14.20
N ASN A 41 -7.26 14.57 -12.99
CA ASN A 41 -7.53 15.98 -12.70
C ASN A 41 -6.32 16.86 -12.99
N ILE A 42 -5.10 16.44 -12.60
CA ILE A 42 -3.87 17.18 -12.91
C ILE A 42 -3.66 17.26 -14.43
N LEU A 43 -3.87 16.16 -15.16
CA LEU A 43 -3.62 16.13 -16.61
C LEU A 43 -4.62 16.96 -17.43
N ILE A 44 -5.89 17.03 -16.99
CA ILE A 44 -6.96 17.76 -17.67
C ILE A 44 -6.92 19.24 -17.30
N ASN A 45 -6.86 19.54 -16.01
CA ASN A 45 -6.98 20.92 -15.53
C ASN A 45 -5.63 21.63 -15.45
N GLU A 46 -4.52 20.89 -15.55
CA GLU A 46 -3.15 21.43 -15.43
C GLU A 46 -2.88 22.13 -14.09
N ILE A 47 -3.66 21.80 -13.06
CA ILE A 47 -3.56 22.35 -11.71
C ILE A 47 -3.00 21.28 -10.78
N PRO A 48 -2.00 21.60 -9.93
CA PRO A 48 -1.50 20.67 -8.94
C PRO A 48 -2.56 20.35 -7.88
N VAL A 49 -2.51 19.12 -7.36
CA VAL A 49 -3.40 18.66 -6.28
C VAL A 49 -2.59 18.43 -5.00
N GLU A 50 -3.23 18.51 -3.83
CA GLU A 50 -2.56 18.31 -2.54
C GLU A 50 -1.85 16.94 -2.47
N ASN A 51 -0.56 16.94 -2.12
CA ASN A 51 0.28 15.74 -2.13
C ASN A 51 0.40 15.07 -0.76
N GLY A 52 -0.73 14.74 -0.13
CA GLY A 52 -0.75 13.96 1.13
C GLY A 52 -0.69 12.43 0.93
N SER A 53 -0.84 11.98 -0.32
CA SER A 53 -1.03 10.56 -0.65
C SER A 53 0.16 9.68 -0.26
N MET A 54 1.40 10.15 -0.45
CA MET A 54 2.59 9.34 -0.21
C MET A 54 2.78 9.02 1.28
N MET A 55 2.49 9.99 2.15
CA MET A 55 2.54 9.83 3.59
C MET A 55 1.47 8.85 4.07
N LEU A 56 0.23 8.98 3.55
CA LEU A 56 -0.87 8.07 3.88
C LEU A 56 -0.60 6.64 3.42
N VAL A 57 -0.13 6.46 2.19
CA VAL A 57 0.23 5.13 1.65
C VAL A 57 1.32 4.49 2.51
N SER A 58 2.34 5.25 2.89
CA SER A 58 3.43 4.76 3.76
C SER A 58 2.94 4.38 5.15
N PHE A 59 2.09 5.22 5.75
CA PHE A 59 1.47 4.96 7.05
C PHE A 59 0.63 3.69 7.04
N PHE A 60 -0.23 3.51 6.04
CA PHE A 60 -1.00 2.28 5.87
C PHE A 60 -0.12 1.06 5.58
N GLY A 61 0.99 1.24 4.87
CA GLY A 61 1.99 0.20 4.64
C GLY A 61 2.64 -0.30 5.90
N PHE A 62 2.89 0.57 6.87
CA PHE A 62 3.38 0.16 8.17
C PHE A 62 2.42 -0.80 8.88
N PHE A 63 1.11 -0.54 8.84
CA PHE A 63 0.10 -1.41 9.46
C PHE A 63 -0.02 -2.77 8.76
N ILE A 64 0.01 -2.78 7.42
CA ILE A 64 0.03 -4.01 6.62
C ILE A 64 1.31 -4.81 6.90
N TYR A 65 2.46 -4.13 7.00
CA TYR A 65 3.72 -4.75 7.39
C TYR A 65 3.65 -5.38 8.78
N LEU A 66 3.09 -4.67 9.77
CA LEU A 66 2.87 -5.22 11.11
C LEU A 66 1.99 -6.47 11.10
N ALA A 67 0.91 -6.48 10.30
CA ALA A 67 0.02 -7.64 10.15
C ALA A 67 0.77 -8.86 9.57
N THR A 68 1.73 -8.58 8.68
CA THR A 68 2.52 -9.60 7.99
C THR A 68 3.67 -10.10 8.87
N ARG A 69 4.32 -9.24 9.63
CA ARG A 69 5.47 -9.61 10.47
C ARG A 69 5.05 -10.26 11.78
N SER A 70 4.00 -9.76 12.42
CA SER A 70 3.55 -10.24 13.73
C SER A 70 2.58 -11.41 13.59
N ARG A 71 2.96 -12.59 14.13
CA ARG A 71 2.06 -13.75 14.19
C ARG A 71 0.79 -13.46 14.98
N PHE A 72 0.87 -12.62 16.02
CA PHE A 72 -0.25 -12.30 16.90
C PHE A 72 -1.24 -11.31 16.28
N LEU A 73 -0.73 -10.21 15.73
CA LEU A 73 -1.58 -9.18 15.12
C LEU A 73 -2.16 -9.65 13.77
N GLY A 74 -1.43 -10.54 13.09
CA GLY A 74 -1.82 -11.10 11.79
C GLY A 74 -2.90 -12.19 11.83
N ILE A 75 -3.29 -12.71 13.00
CA ILE A 75 -4.18 -13.87 13.13
C ILE A 75 -5.47 -13.74 12.30
N PRO A 76 -6.29 -12.66 12.45
CA PRO A 76 -7.54 -12.57 11.69
C PRO A 76 -7.30 -12.38 10.19
N TYR A 77 -6.22 -11.70 9.81
CA TYR A 77 -5.94 -11.38 8.41
C TYR A 77 -5.32 -12.55 7.63
N ARG A 78 -4.71 -13.51 8.33
CA ARG A 78 -4.20 -14.76 7.75
C ARG A 78 -5.28 -15.82 7.57
N LYS A 79 -6.43 -15.71 8.24
CA LYS A 79 -7.58 -16.61 8.02
C LYS A 79 -8.13 -16.48 6.60
N ILE A 80 -8.11 -15.27 6.05
CA ILE A 80 -8.50 -15.00 4.66
C ILE A 80 -7.23 -15.02 3.83
N THR A 81 -6.94 -16.14 3.17
CA THR A 81 -5.69 -16.38 2.42
C THR A 81 -5.37 -15.28 1.41
N ILE A 82 -6.39 -14.64 0.84
CA ILE A 82 -6.26 -13.64 -0.22
C ILE A 82 -6.07 -12.22 0.33
N LEU A 83 -6.46 -11.94 1.59
CA LEU A 83 -6.56 -10.57 2.11
C LEU A 83 -5.20 -9.88 2.20
N LEU A 84 -4.22 -10.51 2.84
CA LEU A 84 -2.88 -9.92 2.97
C LEU A 84 -2.21 -9.73 1.60
N PRO A 85 -2.16 -10.72 0.70
CA PRO A 85 -1.66 -10.52 -0.65
C PRO A 85 -2.36 -9.38 -1.40
N LEU A 86 -3.70 -9.30 -1.32
CA LEU A 86 -4.48 -8.22 -1.91
C LEU A 86 -4.04 -6.84 -1.39
N LEU A 87 -3.90 -6.69 -0.07
CA LEU A 87 -3.44 -5.43 0.54
C LEU A 87 -2.04 -5.04 0.09
N HIS A 88 -1.13 -6.01 -0.12
CA HIS A 88 0.19 -5.74 -0.69
C HIS A 88 0.09 -5.27 -2.15
N MET A 89 -0.79 -5.87 -2.96
CA MET A 89 -0.99 -5.40 -4.33
C MET A 89 -1.54 -3.97 -4.39
N LEU A 90 -2.52 -3.68 -3.53
CA LEU A 90 -3.15 -2.35 -3.44
C LEU A 90 -2.16 -1.29 -3.00
N ILE A 91 -1.31 -1.59 -2.01
CA ILE A 91 -0.32 -0.62 -1.56
C ILE A 91 0.76 -0.35 -2.61
N TYR A 92 1.30 -1.37 -3.29
CA TYR A 92 2.29 -1.15 -4.33
C TYR A 92 1.71 -0.34 -5.50
N THR A 93 0.46 -0.61 -5.87
CA THR A 93 -0.24 0.16 -6.89
C THR A 93 -0.46 1.60 -6.45
N SER A 94 -0.93 1.81 -5.22
CA SER A 94 -1.15 3.16 -4.68
C SER A 94 0.15 3.94 -4.54
N PHE A 95 1.24 3.28 -4.15
CA PHE A 95 2.56 3.88 -4.07
C PHE A 95 3.05 4.35 -5.45
N ALA A 96 2.87 3.52 -6.48
CA ALA A 96 3.22 3.90 -7.85
C ALA A 96 2.44 5.11 -8.36
N LEU A 97 1.13 5.14 -8.10
CA LEU A 97 0.29 6.27 -8.47
C LEU A 97 0.67 7.54 -7.70
N SER A 98 0.98 7.43 -6.40
CA SER A 98 1.41 8.57 -5.57
C SER A 98 2.75 9.17 -6.03
N VAL A 99 3.71 8.33 -6.43
CA VAL A 99 4.95 8.81 -7.08
C VAL A 99 4.63 9.51 -8.40
N GLY A 100 3.70 8.95 -9.19
CA GLY A 100 3.19 9.57 -10.41
C GLY A 100 2.60 10.97 -10.19
N ILE A 101 1.73 11.12 -9.18
CA ILE A 101 1.15 12.40 -8.76
C ILE A 101 2.26 13.38 -8.38
N THR A 102 3.27 12.94 -7.62
CA THR A 102 4.39 13.80 -7.23
C THR A 102 5.15 14.34 -8.45
N ILE A 103 5.40 13.50 -9.45
CA ILE A 103 6.06 13.91 -10.71
C ILE A 103 5.19 14.92 -11.48
N LEU A 104 3.88 14.65 -11.58
CA LEU A 104 2.94 15.52 -12.28
C LEU A 104 2.74 16.86 -11.57
N ASN A 105 2.66 16.87 -10.25
CA ASN A 105 2.56 18.11 -9.46
C ASN A 105 3.79 18.98 -9.66
N LYS A 106 5.00 18.41 -9.66
CA LYS A 106 6.23 19.16 -9.98
C LYS A 106 6.22 19.77 -11.38
N TRP A 107 5.61 19.08 -12.35
CA TRP A 107 5.40 19.67 -13.67
C TRP A 107 4.39 20.82 -13.63
N ALA A 108 3.22 20.60 -13.02
CA ALA A 108 2.12 21.57 -13.00
C ALA A 108 2.44 22.84 -12.18
N ASP A 109 3.20 22.71 -11.10
CA ASP A 109 3.50 23.80 -10.17
C ASP A 109 4.79 24.56 -10.55
N GLU A 110 5.86 23.84 -10.85
CA GLU A 110 7.19 24.44 -11.07
C GLU A 110 7.57 24.53 -12.56
N GLY A 111 6.80 23.92 -13.47
CA GLY A 111 7.15 23.87 -14.90
C GLY A 111 8.46 23.13 -15.19
N LEU A 112 8.90 22.27 -14.26
CA LEU A 112 10.23 21.64 -14.22
C LEU A 112 10.62 20.87 -15.51
N TYR A 113 9.64 20.36 -16.25
CA TYR A 113 9.79 19.63 -17.51
C TYR A 113 8.53 19.75 -18.36
N SER A 114 8.57 19.42 -19.66
CA SER A 114 7.37 19.46 -20.50
C SER A 114 6.32 18.41 -20.08
N LYS A 115 5.04 18.64 -20.42
CA LYS A 115 3.92 17.71 -20.15
C LYS A 115 4.20 16.27 -20.63
N GLY A 116 4.79 16.12 -21.83
CA GLY A 116 5.13 14.81 -22.39
C GLY A 116 6.18 14.06 -21.56
N TRP A 117 7.20 14.78 -21.09
CA TRP A 117 8.22 14.21 -20.21
C TRP A 117 7.64 13.83 -18.84
N ALA A 118 6.76 14.66 -18.27
CA ALA A 118 6.07 14.35 -17.01
C ALA A 118 5.25 13.06 -17.09
N ILE A 119 4.45 12.91 -18.16
CA ILE A 119 3.68 11.69 -18.42
C ILE A 119 4.60 10.48 -18.60
N THR A 120 5.69 10.64 -19.35
CA THR A 120 6.65 9.56 -19.58
C THR A 120 7.28 9.08 -18.28
N PHE A 121 7.74 10.00 -17.42
CA PHE A 121 8.31 9.64 -16.12
C PHE A 121 7.28 9.00 -15.18
N MET A 122 6.03 9.48 -15.17
CA MET A 122 4.95 8.84 -14.43
C MET A 122 4.74 7.39 -14.89
N LEU A 123 4.63 7.16 -16.19
CA LEU A 123 4.44 5.81 -16.75
C LEU A 123 5.62 4.91 -16.42
N LEU A 124 6.85 5.43 -16.53
CA LEU A 124 8.07 4.70 -16.20
C LEU A 124 8.09 4.31 -14.71
N ALA A 125 7.67 5.19 -13.81
CA ALA A 125 7.54 4.88 -12.38
C ALA A 125 6.53 3.75 -12.12
N ILE A 126 5.37 3.78 -12.80
CA ILE A 126 4.36 2.73 -12.69
C ILE A 126 4.89 1.39 -13.20
N VAL A 127 5.55 1.39 -14.37
CA VAL A 127 6.16 0.19 -14.95
C VAL A 127 7.26 -0.36 -14.05
N ALA A 128 8.14 0.49 -13.53
CA ALA A 128 9.24 0.08 -12.65
C ALA A 128 8.71 -0.61 -11.39
N ILE A 129 7.69 -0.05 -10.73
CA ILE A 129 7.10 -0.67 -9.53
C ILE A 129 6.38 -1.98 -9.88
N ARG A 130 5.68 -2.04 -11.01
CA ARG A 130 5.06 -3.29 -11.49
C ARG A 130 6.10 -4.38 -11.76
N LEU A 131 7.23 -4.06 -12.39
CA LEU A 131 8.32 -4.99 -12.62
C LEU A 131 8.96 -5.44 -11.31
N CYS A 132 9.21 -4.52 -10.37
CA CYS A 132 9.70 -4.85 -9.03
C CYS A 132 8.76 -5.81 -8.30
N MET A 133 7.45 -5.60 -8.41
CA MET A 133 6.42 -6.48 -7.83
C MET A 133 6.46 -7.87 -8.48
N SER A 134 6.54 -7.95 -9.82
CA SER A 134 6.68 -9.24 -10.53
C SER A 134 7.95 -9.99 -10.14
N LEU A 135 9.09 -9.29 -10.03
CA LEU A 135 10.35 -9.86 -9.57
C LEU A 135 10.26 -10.33 -8.10
N LEU A 136 9.59 -9.57 -7.25
CA LEU A 136 9.37 -9.93 -5.85
C LEU A 136 8.58 -11.24 -5.74
N TYR A 137 7.49 -11.38 -6.48
CA TYR A 137 6.67 -12.59 -6.46
C TYR A 137 7.31 -13.79 -7.17
N TRP A 138 8.18 -13.54 -8.15
CA TRP A 138 9.00 -14.59 -8.75
C TRP A 138 10.01 -15.16 -7.73
N LYS A 139 10.67 -14.28 -6.95
CA LYS A 139 11.64 -14.69 -5.91
C LYS A 139 10.97 -15.28 -4.66
N TYR A 140 9.83 -14.73 -4.26
CA TYR A 140 9.07 -15.11 -3.07
C TYR A 140 7.61 -15.43 -3.44
N PRO A 141 7.34 -16.62 -4.02
CA PRO A 141 5.99 -16.98 -4.39
C PRO A 141 5.10 -17.04 -3.14
N ILE A 142 3.91 -16.44 -3.23
CA ILE A 142 2.89 -16.46 -2.15
C ILE A 142 2.49 -17.90 -1.81
N VAL A 143 2.64 -18.83 -2.76
CA VAL A 143 2.34 -20.26 -2.61
C VAL A 143 3.66 -21.04 -2.52
N ARG A 144 4.34 -21.01 -1.37
CA ARG A 144 5.44 -21.95 -1.11
C ARG A 144 4.88 -23.18 -0.39
N ARG A 145 4.80 -24.28 -1.14
CA ARG A 145 4.48 -25.69 -0.82
C ARG A 145 4.08 -26.00 0.64
N THR A 146 2.87 -26.54 0.77
CA THR A 146 2.22 -27.22 1.90
C THR A 146 2.99 -28.42 2.51
N ASN A 147 4.32 -28.54 2.35
CA ASN A 147 5.10 -29.71 2.75
C ASN A 147 6.26 -29.37 3.71
N GLN A 148 6.05 -28.45 4.67
CA GLN A 148 7.02 -28.24 5.77
C GLN A 148 6.41 -28.23 7.17
N ASP A 149 5.07 -28.26 7.31
CA ASP A 149 4.40 -28.33 8.62
C ASP A 149 4.10 -29.79 9.06
N MET A 150 4.72 -30.78 8.42
CA MET A 150 4.77 -32.18 8.88
C MET A 150 6.21 -32.64 9.16
N LYS A 151 6.96 -31.85 9.94
CA LYS A 151 8.16 -32.31 10.65
C LYS A 151 8.26 -31.64 12.02
#